data_AF-A0A0F2PN06-F1
#
_entry.id   AF-A0A0F2PN06-F1
#
_cell.length_a   1.000
_cell.length_b   1.000
_cell.length_c   1.000
_cell.angle_alpha   90.00
_cell.angle_beta   90.00
_cell.angle_gamma   90.00
#
_symmetry.space_group_name_H-M   'P 1'
#
loop_
_entity.id
_entity.type
_entity.pdbx_description
1 polymer ?
#
loop_
_entity_poly.entity_id
_entity_poly.type
_entity_poly.pdbx_seq_one_letter_code
_entity_poly.pdbx_strand_id
1 'polypeptide(L)'
;MNYDSEMTRRGELLLGQLLEGLESLQKAGRMTGAQAYTSYMHGQIYGLATALRVFFPGPGNLGERAALALRPVITEHRCECDD
;
A
#
# COMPACT_ATOMS: atom_id res chain seq x y z
N MET A 1 -8.70 -18.47 23.06
CA MET A 1 -8.37 -17.31 22.20
C MET A 1 -8.58 -17.77 20.76
N ASN A 2 -9.47 -17.14 20.00
CA ASN A 2 -9.82 -17.63 18.66
C ASN A 2 -8.73 -17.18 17.66
N TYR A 3 -8.00 -18.12 17.07
CA TYR A 3 -6.82 -17.83 16.24
C TYR A 3 -7.19 -16.95 15.03
N ASP A 4 -8.37 -17.16 14.46
CA ASP A 4 -8.88 -16.41 13.31
C ASP A 4 -9.11 -14.91 13.62
N SER A 5 -9.54 -14.58 14.84
CA SER A 5 -9.80 -13.18 15.19
C SER A 5 -8.51 -12.38 15.36
N GLU A 6 -7.47 -13.00 15.91
CA GLU A 6 -6.16 -12.35 16.08
C GLU A 6 -5.42 -12.21 14.75
N MET A 7 -5.52 -13.21 13.86
CA MET A 7 -4.97 -13.11 12.51
C MET A 7 -5.66 -11.97 11.73
N THR A 8 -6.99 -11.89 11.79
CA THR A 8 -7.76 -10.80 11.17
C THR A 8 -7.32 -9.44 11.68
N ARG A 9 -7.19 -9.27 13.00
CA ARG A 9 -6.72 -8.01 13.61
C ARG A 9 -5.32 -7.60 13.11
N ARG A 10 -4.39 -8.56 12.99
CA ARG A 10 -3.06 -8.30 12.45
C ARG A 10 -3.10 -7.91 10.98
N GLY A 11 -3.97 -8.54 10.19
CA GLY A 11 -4.22 -8.15 8.81
C GLY A 11 -4.73 -6.72 8.70
N GLU A 12 -5.67 -6.31 9.56
CA GLU A 12 -6.18 -4.94 9.58
C GLU A 12 -5.09 -3.92 9.91
N LEU A 13 -4.17 -4.25 10.82
CA LEU A 13 -3.01 -3.40 11.12
C LEU A 13 -2.08 -3.28 9.91
N LEU A 14 -1.79 -4.39 9.21
CA LEU A 14 -0.99 -4.35 7.97
C LEU A 14 -1.66 -3.52 6.88
N LEU A 15 -2.99 -3.61 6.76
CA LEU A 15 -3.75 -2.79 5.81
C LEU A 15 -3.69 -1.30 6.19
N GLY A 16 -3.79 -0.96 7.47
CA GLY A 16 -3.62 0.41 7.96
C GLY A 16 -2.25 0.98 7.59
N GLN A 17 -1.19 0.22 7.84
CA GLN A 17 0.19 0.59 7.48
C GLN A 17 0.36 0.79 5.98
N LEU A 18 -0.29 -0.05 5.15
CA LEU A 18 -0.27 0.11 3.70
C LEU A 18 -0.90 1.45 3.30
N LEU A 19 -2.08 1.78 3.84
CA LEU A 19 -2.79 3.01 3.50
C LEU A 19 -2.00 4.26 3.92
N GLU A 20 -1.44 4.27 5.13
CA GLU A 20 -0.57 5.36 5.61
C GLU A 20 0.70 5.49 4.75
N GLY A 21 1.27 4.37 4.33
CA GLY A 21 2.42 4.33 3.43
C GLY A 21 2.10 4.94 2.06
N LEU A 22 0.94 4.61 1.49
CA LEU A 22 0.47 5.18 0.21
C LEU A 22 0.27 6.69 0.31
N GLU A 23 -0.33 7.18 1.39
CA GLU A 23 -0.49 8.62 1.62
C GLU A 23 0.87 9.33 1.73
N SER A 24 1.81 8.71 2.45
CA SER A 24 3.17 9.25 2.62
C SER A 24 3.94 9.28 1.31
N LEU A 25 3.80 8.25 0.47
CA LEU A 25 4.38 8.21 -0.87
C LEU A 25 3.80 9.32 -1.78
N GLN A 26 2.48 9.54 -1.75
CA GLN A 26 1.85 10.62 -2.51
C GLN A 26 2.33 12.01 -2.08
N LYS A 27 2.54 12.22 -0.78
CA LYS A 27 3.12 13.48 -0.25
C LYS A 27 4.56 13.66 -0.73
N ALA A 28 5.38 12.61 -0.65
CA ALA A 28 6.77 12.63 -1.09
C ALA A 28 6.92 12.92 -2.59
N GLY A 29 6.01 12.41 -3.42
CA GLY A 29 5.98 12.69 -4.86
C GLY A 29 5.78 14.17 -5.21
N ARG A 30 5.46 15.04 -4.25
CA ARG A 30 5.33 16.50 -4.44
C ARG A 30 6.57 17.27 -3.93
N MET A 31 7.56 16.58 -3.36
CA MET A 31 8.74 17.18 -2.75
C MET A 31 9.95 17.05 -3.68
N THR A 32 10.66 18.16 -3.91
CA THR A 32 11.93 18.16 -4.63
C THR A 32 13.00 17.42 -3.82
N GLY A 33 13.71 16.48 -4.44
CA GLY A 33 14.81 15.74 -3.80
C GLY A 33 14.41 14.52 -2.96
N ALA A 34 13.13 14.12 -2.97
CA ALA A 34 12.64 12.98 -2.17
C ALA A 34 12.81 11.59 -2.84
N GLN A 35 13.68 11.45 -3.85
CA GLN A 35 13.82 10.19 -4.62
C GLN A 35 14.19 8.99 -3.75
N ALA A 36 15.17 9.11 -2.86
CA ALA A 36 15.59 8.01 -1.99
C ALA A 36 14.46 7.55 -1.04
N TYR A 37 13.72 8.51 -0.49
CA TYR A 37 12.57 8.22 0.38
C TYR A 37 11.42 7.58 -0.42
N THR A 38 11.14 8.07 -1.62
CA THR A 38 10.13 7.51 -2.52
C THR A 38 10.43 6.04 -2.85
N SER A 39 11.68 5.71 -3.21
CA SER A 39 12.12 4.34 -3.47
C SER A 39 11.99 3.43 -2.24
N TYR A 40 12.36 3.94 -1.05
CA TYR A 40 12.16 3.22 0.21
C TYR A 40 10.67 2.90 0.45
N MET A 41 9.80 3.90 0.27
CA MET A 41 8.36 3.75 0.47
C MET A 41 7.74 2.74 -0.51
N HIS A 42 8.16 2.73 -1.78
CA HIS A 42 7.73 1.71 -2.74
C HIS A 42 8.07 0.29 -2.26
N GLY A 43 9.27 0.07 -1.71
CA GLY A 43 9.66 -1.23 -1.15
C GLY A 43 8.77 -1.67 0.02
N GLN A 44 8.48 -0.76 0.95
CA GLN A 44 7.58 -1.04 2.08
C GLN A 44 6.16 -1.38 1.63
N ILE A 45 5.61 -0.56 0.72
CA ILE A 45 4.27 -0.75 0.15
C ILE A 45 4.18 -2.10 -0.57
N TYR A 46 5.20 -2.46 -1.36
CA TYR A 46 5.24 -3.75 -2.06
C TYR A 46 5.25 -4.93 -1.08
N GLY A 47 6.05 -4.85 -0.01
CA GLY A 47 6.10 -5.87 1.04
C GLY A 47 4.76 -6.07 1.75
N LEU A 48 4.12 -4.97 2.16
CA LEU A 48 2.82 -5.01 2.84
C LEU A 48 1.71 -5.58 1.94
N ALA A 49 1.65 -5.13 0.68
CA ALA A 49 0.67 -5.62 -0.27
C ALA A 49 0.86 -7.12 -0.59
N THR A 50 2.12 -7.56 -0.69
CA THR A 50 2.45 -8.97 -0.88
C THR A 50 1.99 -9.80 0.32
N ALA A 51 2.28 -9.35 1.55
CA ALA A 51 1.85 -10.02 2.77
C ALA A 51 0.32 -10.13 2.85
N LEU A 52 -0.39 -9.04 2.57
CA LEU A 52 -1.87 -9.02 2.58
C LEU A 52 -2.46 -9.98 1.53
N ARG A 53 -1.87 -10.03 0.33
CA ARG A 53 -2.29 -10.96 -0.73
C ARG A 53 -2.07 -12.42 -0.35
N VAL A 54 -0.94 -12.75 0.30
CA VAL A 54 -0.58 -14.13 0.65
C VAL A 54 -1.40 -14.62 1.84
N PHE A 55 -1.55 -13.81 2.89
CA PHE A 55 -2.16 -14.25 4.15
C PHE A 55 -3.67 -14.01 4.23
N PHE A 56 -4.22 -13.09 3.43
CA PHE A 56 -5.65 -12.75 3.42
C PHE A 56 -6.24 -12.75 2.01
N PRO A 57 -6.17 -13.90 1.29
CA PRO A 57 -6.68 -13.99 -0.07
C PRO A 57 -8.21 -14.02 -0.11
N GLY A 58 -8.77 -13.74 -1.29
CA GLY A 58 -10.19 -13.93 -1.61
C GLY A 58 -11.00 -12.63 -1.73
N PRO A 59 -12.18 -12.70 -2.36
CA PRO A 59 -13.07 -11.54 -2.53
C PRO A 59 -13.54 -10.97 -1.18
N GLY A 60 -13.59 -9.66 -1.06
CA GLY A 60 -13.92 -8.90 0.15
C GLY A 60 -12.83 -8.89 1.22
N ASN A 61 -11.75 -9.65 1.04
CA ASN A 61 -10.71 -9.80 2.05
C ASN A 61 -9.64 -8.70 1.96
N LEU A 62 -8.74 -8.67 2.95
CA LEU A 62 -7.74 -7.62 3.10
C LEU A 62 -6.76 -7.57 1.92
N GLY A 63 -6.45 -8.71 1.29
CA GLY A 63 -5.63 -8.75 0.08
C GLY A 63 -6.27 -8.05 -1.12
N GLU A 64 -7.60 -8.18 -1.30
CA GLU A 64 -8.31 -7.45 -2.36
C GLU A 64 -8.37 -5.95 -2.05
N ARG A 65 -8.65 -5.58 -0.80
CA ARG A 65 -8.65 -4.18 -0.36
C ARG A 65 -7.29 -3.51 -0.60
N ALA A 66 -6.19 -4.23 -0.33
CA ALA A 66 -4.84 -3.76 -0.63
C ALA A 66 -4.62 -3.54 -2.14
N ALA A 67 -5.07 -4.48 -2.99
CA ALA A 67 -4.96 -4.35 -4.44
C ALA A 67 -5.77 -3.17 -4.99
N LEU A 68 -6.97 -2.93 -4.46
CA LEU A 68 -7.80 -1.78 -4.83
C LEU A 68 -7.15 -0.46 -4.40
N ALA A 69 -6.56 -0.39 -3.21
CA ALA A 69 -5.86 0.80 -2.73
C ALA A 69 -4.60 1.14 -3.55
N LEU A 70 -3.92 0.12 -4.08
CA LEU A 70 -2.72 0.30 -4.91
C LEU A 70 -3.00 0.79 -6.32
N ARG A 71 -4.18 0.49 -6.88
CA ARG A 71 -4.51 0.79 -8.28
C ARG A 71 -4.16 2.22 -8.67
N PRO A 72 -4.63 3.28 -7.96
CA PRO A 72 -4.32 4.66 -8.33
C PRO A 72 -2.82 4.95 -8.35
N VAL A 73 -2.05 4.41 -7.41
CA VAL A 73 -0.60 4.65 -7.32
C VAL A 73 0.18 4.00 -8.46
N ILE A 74 -0.30 2.87 -9.00
CA ILE A 74 0.33 2.18 -10.13
C ILE A 74 -0.16 2.73 -11.47
N THR A 75 -1.42 3.14 -11.57
CA THR A 75 -2.06 3.54 -12.83
C THR A 75 -2.07 5.04 -13.09
N GLU A 76 -1.77 5.88 -12.10
CA GLU A 76 -1.62 7.32 -12.33
C GLU A 76 -0.31 7.59 -13.07
N HIS A 77 -0.37 7.61 -14.40
CA HIS A 77 0.55 8.41 -15.19
C HIS A 77 0.35 9.87 -14.80
N ARG A 78 1.27 10.43 -14.01
CA ARG A 78 1.47 11.87 -13.99
C ARG A 78 2.01 12.27 -15.35
N CYS A 79 1.11 12.72 -16.23
CA CYS A 79 1.50 13.47 -17.41
C CYS A 79 2.10 14.78 -16.91
N GLU A 80 3.43 14.88 -16.90
CA GLU A 80 4.13 16.16 -16.87
C GLU A 80 3.99 16.79 -18.26
N CYS A 81 2.80 17.29 -18.57
CA CYS A 81 2.60 18.15 -19.73
C CYS A 81 3.00 19.58 -19.33
N ASP A 82 4.31 19.80 -19.22
CA ASP A 82 4.86 21.15 -19.39
C ASP A 82 5.27 21.28 -20.86
N ASP A 83 4.36 21.82 -21.67
CA ASP A 83 4.63 22.53 -22.94
C ASP A 83 3.80 23.83 -22.94
#